data_AF-A0A087HN29-F1
#
_entry.id   AF-A0A087HN29-F1
#
_cell.length_a   1.000
_cell.length_b   1.000
_cell.length_c   1.000
_cell.angle_alpha   90.00
_cell.angle_beta   90.00
_cell.angle_gamma   90.00
#
_symmetry.space_group_name_H-M   'P 1'
#
loop_
_entity.id
_entity.type
_entity.pdbx_description
1 polymer ?
#
loop_
_entity_poly.entity_id
_entity_poly.type
_entity_poly.pdbx_seq_one_letter_code
_entity_poly.pdbx_strand_id
1 'polypeptide(L)' 'MLFTNQINRIDYFCKLGCAIRHCAPLSSLKNPNVVKVAECVDSCSDKCSIKN' A
#
# COMPACT_ATOMS: atom_id res chain seq x y z
N MET A 1 20.87 15.25 4.03
CA MET A 1 19.85 14.16 3.95
C MET A 1 18.54 14.71 3.36
N LEU A 2 18.50 15.06 2.07
CA LEU A 2 17.29 15.61 1.41
C LEU A 2 16.54 14.56 0.57
N PHE A 3 17.18 13.42 0.24
CA PHE A 3 16.61 12.39 -0.64
C PHE A 3 15.71 11.38 0.10
N THR A 4 15.98 11.07 1.36
CA THR A 4 15.23 10.05 2.12
C THR A 4 13.76 10.42 2.34
N ASN A 5 13.47 11.72 2.53
CA ASN A 5 12.09 12.21 2.73
C ASN A 5 11.25 12.22 1.44
N GLN A 6 11.87 12.41 0.26
CA GLN A 6 11.14 12.32 -1.02
C GLN A 6 10.86 10.88 -1.43
N ILE A 7 11.84 9.98 -1.24
CA ILE A 7 11.67 8.54 -1.50
C ILE A 7 10.55 7.96 -0.63
N ASN A 8 10.49 8.38 0.64
CA ASN A 8 9.41 7.99 1.55
C ASN A 8 8.04 8.54 1.11
N ARG A 9 7.98 9.78 0.59
CA ARG A 9 6.72 10.33 0.05
C ARG A 9 6.24 9.62 -1.20
N ILE A 10 7.13 9.28 -2.14
CA ILE A 10 6.75 8.55 -3.36
C ILE A 10 6.25 7.13 -3.00
N ASP A 11 6.96 6.42 -2.13
CA ASP A 11 6.55 5.12 -1.61
C ASP A 11 5.21 5.20 -0.86
N TYR A 12 5.03 6.22 -0.01
CA TYR A 12 3.78 6.47 0.70
C TYR A 12 2.60 6.68 -0.25
N PHE A 13 2.73 7.57 -1.26
CA PHE A 13 1.65 7.82 -2.21
C PHE A 13 1.39 6.61 -3.11
N CYS A 14 2.42 5.85 -3.48
CA CYS A 14 2.26 4.60 -4.21
C CYS A 14 1.48 3.57 -3.39
N LYS A 15 1.87 3.33 -2.13
CA LYS A 15 1.19 2.41 -1.21
C LYS A 15 -0.26 2.82 -0.99
N LEU A 16 -0.51 4.11 -0.75
CA LEU A 16 -1.85 4.65 -0.55
C LEU A 16 -2.72 4.47 -1.79
N GLY A 17 -2.22 4.83 -2.98
CA GLY A 17 -2.95 4.68 -4.23
C GLY A 17 -3.25 3.22 -4.56
N CYS A 18 -2.28 2.33 -4.32
CA CYS A 18 -2.46 0.90 -4.50
C CYS A 18 -3.53 0.34 -3.55
N ALA A 19 -3.46 0.68 -2.27
CA ALA A 19 -4.42 0.21 -1.27
C ALA A 19 -5.85 0.68 -1.55
N ILE A 20 -6.04 1.95 -1.91
CA ILE A 20 -7.37 2.49 -2.25
C ILE A 20 -7.95 1.77 -3.48
N ARG A 21 -7.13 1.52 -4.50
CA ARG A 21 -7.61 0.93 -5.75
C ARG A 21 -7.84 -0.58 -5.66
N HIS A 22 -6.97 -1.29 -4.95
CA HIS A 22 -6.95 -2.76 -4.96
C HIS A 22 -7.41 -3.38 -3.65
N CYS A 23 -7.11 -2.77 -2.50
CA CYS A 23 -7.39 -3.36 -1.18
C CYS A 23 -8.71 -2.87 -0.57
N ALA A 24 -9.12 -1.62 -0.82
CA ALA A 24 -10.39 -1.09 -0.31
C ALA A 24 -11.62 -1.93 -0.73
N PRO A 25 -11.72 -2.43 -1.99
CA PRO A 25 -12.83 -3.30 -2.39
C PRO A 25 -12.83 -4.68 -1.71
N LEU A 26 -11.71 -5.11 -1.13
CA LEU A 26 -11.60 -6.40 -0.44
C LEU A 26 -12.24 -6.39 0.95
N SER A 27 -12.46 -5.19 1.51
CA SER A 27 -13.07 -4.98 2.82
C SER A 27 -14.48 -4.40 2.68
N SER A 28 -15.35 -4.79 3.60
CA SER A 28 -16.70 -4.24 3.71
C SER A 28 -17.09 -4.12 5.18
N LEU A 29 -18.12 -3.32 5.45
CA LEU A 29 -18.62 -3.11 6.82
C LEU A 29 -19.05 -4.42 7.51
N LYS A 30 -19.52 -5.40 6.73
CA LYS A 30 -20.00 -6.70 7.21
C LYS A 30 -18.90 -7.77 7.22
N ASN A 31 -17.92 -7.66 6.33
CA ASN A 31 -16.81 -8.59 6.26
C ASN A 31 -15.50 -7.80 6.03
N PRO A 32 -14.76 -7.48 7.10
CA PRO A 32 -13.54 -6.69 7.02
C PRO A 32 -12.38 -7.42 6.33
N ASN A 33 -12.48 -8.75 6.19
CA ASN A 33 -11.59 -9.59 5.36
C ASN A 33 -10.10 -9.32 5.61
N VAL A 34 -9.74 -9.14 6.89
CA VAL A 34 -8.48 -8.55 7.36
C VAL A 34 -7.26 -9.25 6.78
N VAL A 35 -7.29 -10.58 6.65
CA VAL A 35 -6.19 -11.38 6.08
C VAL A 35 -5.92 -10.99 4.63
N LYS A 36 -6.95 -10.96 3.77
CA LYS A 36 -6.80 -10.58 2.36
C LYS A 36 -6.41 -9.11 2.19
N VAL A 37 -6.89 -8.25 3.07
CA VAL A 37 -6.51 -6.83 3.08
C VAL A 37 -5.03 -6.68 3.46
N ALA A 38 -4.55 -7.43 4.46
CA ALA A 38 -3.15 -7.44 4.87
C ALA A 38 -2.24 -7.95 3.74
N GLU A 39 -2.56 -9.11 3.15
CA GLU A 39 -1.83 -9.65 1.99
C GLU A 39 -1.79 -8.66 0.81
N CYS A 40 -2.90 -7.95 0.56
CA CYS A 40 -2.98 -6.93 -0.48
C CYS A 40 -2.07 -5.72 -0.17
N VAL A 41 -2.06 -5.24 1.07
CA VAL A 41 -1.20 -4.12 1.51
C VAL A 41 0.28 -4.49 1.47
N ASP A 42 0.62 -5.73 1.83
CA ASP A 42 1.99 -6.24 1.73
C ASP A 42 2.43 -6.30 0.26
N SER A 43 1.58 -6.83 -0.62
CA SER A 43 1.84 -6.82 -2.07
C SER A 43 2.01 -5.40 -2.63
N CYS A 44 1.18 -4.45 -2.20
CA CYS A 44 1.34 -3.03 -2.56
C CYS A 44 2.68 -2.47 -2.08
N SER A 45 3.12 -2.86 -0.88
CA SER A 45 4.39 -2.42 -0.31
C SER A 45 5.58 -2.96 -1.10
N ASP A 46 5.56 -4.24 -1.49
CA ASP A 46 6.60 -4.83 -2.35
C ASP A 46 6.67 -4.17 -3.72
N LYS A 47 5.50 -3.82 -4.28
CA LYS A 47 5.39 -3.22 -5.61
C LYS A 47 5.84 -1.76 -5.65
N CYS A 48 5.63 -1.05 -4.55
CA CYS A 48 5.99 0.36 -4.38
C CYS A 48 7.39 0.57 -3.81
N SER A 49 8.01 -0.49 -3.27
CA SER A 49 9.40 -0.46 -2.84
C SER A 49 10.30 -0.18 -4.04
N ILE A 50 10.90 1.00 -4.06
CA ILE A 50 11.92 1.36 -5.05
C ILE A 50 13.07 0.38 -4.85
N LYS A 51 13.24 -0.58 -5.77
CA LYS A 51 14.46 -1.37 -5.86
C LYS A 51 15.58 -0.41 -6.28
N ASN A 52 16.51 -0.18 -5.35
CA ASN A 52 17.74 0.54 -5.57
C ASN A 52 18.67 -0.23 -6.52
#